data_AF-A0A089MKI2-F1
#
_entry.id   AF-A0A089MKI2-F1
#
_cell.length_a   1.000
_cell.length_b   1.000
_cell.length_c   1.000
_cell.angle_alpha   90.00
_cell.angle_beta   90.00
_cell.angle_gamma   90.00
#
_symmetry.space_group_name_H-M   'P 1'
#
loop_
_entity.id
_entity.type
_entity.pdbx_description
1 polymer ?
#
loop_
_entity_poly.entity_id
_entity_poly.type
_entity_poly.pdbx_seq_one_letter_code
_entity_poly.pdbx_strand_id
1 'polypeptide(L)'
;MTRQVLLSLIAYAFMELIRVIGAPEQTIQRVLQLFRLYADAEPCDFREALEGKKTRTSKGRRKKPKIGRPRKHPLVPKAKRIVVVF
;
A
#
# COMPACT_ATOMS: atom_id res chain seq x y z
N MET A 1 24.44 20.54 -12.44
CA MET A 1 23.80 19.47 -11.64
C MET A 1 23.05 20.00 -10.40
N THR A 2 22.48 21.22 -10.43
CA THR A 2 22.05 21.90 -9.19
C THR A 2 20.56 22.29 -9.16
N ARG A 3 20.00 22.83 -10.25
CA ARG A 3 18.62 23.36 -10.26
C ARG A 3 17.53 22.28 -10.30
N GLN A 4 17.74 21.21 -11.07
CA GLN A 4 16.76 20.13 -11.22
C GLN A 4 16.58 19.33 -9.92
N VAL A 5 17.67 19.10 -9.17
CA VAL A 5 17.61 18.39 -7.89
C VAL A 5 16.83 19.21 -6.85
N LEU A 6 17.06 20.53 -6.80
CA LEU A 6 16.30 21.44 -5.93
C LEU A 6 14.81 21.45 -6.28
N LEU A 7 14.47 21.52 -7.57
CA LEU A 7 13.09 21.44 -8.04
C LEU A 7 12.42 20.12 -7.62
N SER A 8 13.12 18.99 -7.77
CA SER A 8 12.62 17.69 -7.35
C SER A 8 12.40 17.60 -5.84
N LEU A 9 13.30 18.18 -5.04
CA LEU A 9 13.17 18.23 -3.57
C LEU A 9 11.98 19.09 -3.15
N ILE A 10 11.80 20.26 -3.79
CA ILE A 10 10.66 21.15 -3.53
C ILE A 10 9.35 20.43 -3.89
N ALA A 11 9.27 19.81 -5.06
CA ALA A 11 8.11 19.05 -5.48
C ALA A 11 7.79 17.90 -4.52
N TYR A 12 8.83 17.18 -4.04
CA TYR A 12 8.66 16.13 -3.05
C TYR A 12 8.10 16.66 -1.73
N ALA A 13 8.67 17.77 -1.21
CA ALA A 13 8.20 18.40 0.02
C ALA A 13 6.73 18.87 -0.09
N PHE A 14 6.33 19.40 -1.25
CA PHE A 14 4.94 19.76 -1.51
C PHE A 14 4.00 18.54 -1.48
N MET A 15 4.40 17.43 -2.11
CA MET A 15 3.60 16.20 -2.09
C MET A 15 3.50 15.61 -0.68
N GLU A 16 4.55 15.74 0.12
CA GLU A 16 4.54 15.33 1.52
C GLU A 16 3.61 16.21 2.37
N LEU A 17 3.59 17.52 2.12
CA LEU A 17 2.66 18.44 2.80
C LEU A 17 1.19 18.08 2.48
N ILE A 18 0.90 17.84 1.20
CA ILE A 18 -0.44 17.40 0.75
C ILE A 18 -0.84 16.08 1.44
N ARG A 19 0.10 15.13 1.55
CA ARG A 19 -0.11 13.86 2.25
C ARG A 19 -0.48 14.08 3.72
N VAL A 20 0.28 14.90 4.44
CA VAL A 20 0.05 15.16 5.86
C VAL A 20 -1.31 15.81 6.12
N ILE A 21 -1.75 16.72 5.25
CA ILE A 21 -3.01 17.44 5.42
C ILE A 21 -4.22 16.60 5.00
N GLY A 22 -4.17 15.96 3.83
CA GLY A 22 -5.35 15.31 3.22
C GLY A 22 -5.45 13.81 3.45
N ALA A 23 -4.31 13.11 3.57
CA ALA A 23 -4.29 11.64 3.65
C ALA A 23 -3.07 11.11 4.44
N PRO A 24 -2.96 11.43 5.76
CA PRO A 24 -1.78 11.10 6.56
C PRO A 24 -1.52 9.59 6.68
N GLU A 25 -2.57 8.78 6.55
CA GLU A 25 -2.53 7.31 6.56
C GLU A 25 -1.95 6.70 5.26
N GLN A 26 -1.83 7.49 4.19
CA GLN A 26 -1.26 7.01 2.93
C GLN A 26 0.25 7.20 2.90
N THR A 27 0.91 6.37 2.10
CA THR A 27 2.34 6.51 1.82
C THR A 27 2.57 7.58 0.76
N ILE A 28 3.69 8.31 0.84
CA ILE A 28 4.07 9.31 -0.16
C ILE A 28 4.12 8.74 -1.59
N GLN A 29 4.56 7.48 -1.72
CA GLN A 29 4.56 6.78 -3.00
C GLN A 29 3.15 6.67 -3.59
N ARG A 30 2.12 6.45 -2.76
CA ARG A 30 0.74 6.39 -3.23
C ARG A 30 0.25 7.75 -3.70
N VAL A 31 0.59 8.82 -2.98
CA VAL A 31 0.26 10.20 -3.36
C VAL A 31 0.90 10.56 -4.70
N LEU A 32 2.19 10.25 -4.88
CA LEU A 32 2.90 10.47 -6.14
C LEU A 32 2.30 9.67 -7.32
N GLN A 33 1.86 8.43 -7.08
CA GLN A 33 1.16 7.64 -8.10
C GLN A 33 -0.18 8.26 -8.49
N LEU A 34 -0.96 8.73 -7.52
CA LEU A 34 -2.22 9.41 -7.76
C LEU A 34 -1.99 10.72 -8.50
N PHE A 35 -1.02 11.52 -8.07
CA PHE A 35 -0.65 12.76 -8.74
C PHE A 35 -0.27 12.53 -10.20
N ARG A 36 0.48 11.47 -10.49
CA ARG A 36 0.80 11.09 -11.88
C ARG A 36 -0.43 10.65 -12.67
N LEU A 37 -1.38 9.94 -12.04
CA LEU A 37 -2.57 9.41 -12.71
C LEU A 37 -3.61 10.50 -13.00
N TYR A 38 -3.68 11.52 -12.16
CA TYR A 38 -4.60 12.65 -12.26
C TYR A 38 -3.90 13.95 -12.69
N ALA A 39 -2.70 13.86 -13.29
CA ALA A 39 -1.92 15.03 -13.67
C ALA A 39 -2.64 15.93 -14.70
N ASP A 40 -3.42 15.32 -15.59
CA ASP A 40 -4.21 15.99 -16.63
C ASP A 40 -5.71 16.08 -16.28
N ALA A 41 -6.08 15.67 -15.07
CA ALA A 41 -7.48 15.66 -14.61
C ALA A 41 -7.81 16.91 -13.80
N GLU A 42 -9.09 17.11 -13.51
CA GLU A 42 -9.52 18.21 -12.65
C GLU A 42 -8.98 18.03 -11.22
N PRO A 43 -8.60 19.12 -10.52
CA PRO A 43 -8.08 19.03 -9.15
C PRO A 43 -9.03 18.33 -8.16
N CYS A 44 -10.34 18.41 -8.43
CA CYS A 44 -11.37 17.72 -7.65
C CYS A 44 -11.22 16.20 -7.71
N ASP A 45 -10.91 15.64 -8.87
CA ASP A 45 -10.74 14.19 -9.07
C ASP A 45 -9.52 13.68 -8.31
N PHE A 46 -8.44 14.45 -8.31
CA PHE A 46 -7.25 14.14 -7.52
C PHE A 46 -7.57 14.14 -6.02
N ARG A 47 -8.30 15.16 -5.53
CA ARG A 47 -8.68 15.25 -4.11
C ARG A 47 -9.58 14.08 -3.71
N GLU A 48 -10.58 13.75 -4.52
CA GLU A 48 -11.46 12.61 -4.26
C GLU A 48 -10.68 11.28 -4.26
N ALA A 49 -9.73 11.10 -5.18
CA ALA A 49 -8.90 9.89 -5.19
C ALA A 49 -7.91 9.81 -4.03
N LEU A 50 -7.47 10.96 -3.50
CA LEU A 50 -6.58 11.08 -2.35
C LEU A 50 -7.30 10.77 -1.04
N GLU A 51 -8.49 11.33 -0.83
CA GLU A 51 -9.31 11.14 0.39
C GLU A 51 -10.14 9.85 0.33
N GLY A 52 -10.43 9.37 -0.88
CA GLY A 52 -11.30 8.23 -1.14
C GLY A 52 -10.80 6.95 -0.47
N LYS A 53 -11.68 6.31 0.30
CA LYS A 53 -11.43 4.96 0.82
C LYS A 53 -11.21 4.02 -0.35
N LYS A 54 -10.20 3.15 -0.24
CA LYS A 54 -9.97 2.08 -1.23
C LYS A 54 -11.19 1.17 -1.28
N THR A 55 -12.06 1.38 -2.26
CA THR A 55 -13.29 0.59 -2.48
C THR A 55 -12.98 -0.81 -3.00
N ARG A 56 -11.82 -0.99 -3.62
CA ARG A 56 -11.39 -2.25 -4.22
C ARG A 56 -10.50 -3.04 -3.24
N THR A 57 -11.13 -3.84 -2.38
CA THR A 57 -10.46 -5.07 -1.92
C THR A 57 -10.14 -5.89 -3.17
N SER A 58 -8.94 -6.48 -3.26
CA SER A 58 -8.55 -7.18 -4.48
C SER A 58 -9.58 -8.29 -4.76
N LYS A 59 -10.49 -8.08 -5.72
CA LYS A 59 -11.54 -9.06 -6.05
C LYS A 59 -10.99 -10.39 -6.59
N GLY A 60 -9.66 -10.52 -6.77
CA GLY A 60 -9.11 -11.62 -7.57
C GLY A 60 -7.76 -12.19 -7.15
N ARG A 61 -7.20 -11.89 -5.97
CA ARG A 61 -6.07 -12.69 -5.44
C ARG A 61 -6.53 -13.58 -4.30
N ARG A 62 -7.40 -14.53 -4.61
CA ARG A 62 -7.50 -15.74 -3.77
C ARG A 62 -6.20 -16.50 -3.99
N LYS A 63 -5.48 -16.85 -2.92
CA LYS A 63 -4.44 -17.89 -3.03
C LYS A 63 -5.10 -19.07 -3.73
N LYS A 64 -4.56 -19.53 -4.87
CA LYS A 64 -5.03 -20.78 -5.46
C LYS A 64 -5.10 -21.81 -4.33
N PRO A 65 -6.26 -22.43 -4.07
CA PRO A 65 -6.33 -23.43 -3.02
C PRO A 65 -5.26 -24.48 -3.31
N LYS A 66 -4.50 -24.89 -2.29
CA LYS A 66 -3.53 -26.00 -2.41
C LYS A 66 -4.27 -27.35 -2.51
N ILE A 67 -5.40 -27.41 -3.21
CA ILE A 67 -6.15 -28.63 -3.44
C ILE A 67 -5.60 -29.21 -4.75
N GLY A 68 -4.91 -30.35 -4.66
CA GLY A 68 -4.41 -31.09 -5.82
C GLY A 68 -2.89 -31.27 -5.92
N ARG A 69 -2.07 -30.53 -5.15
CA ARG A 69 -0.63 -30.82 -5.07
C ARG A 69 -0.28 -31.35 -3.67
N PRO A 70 0.10 -32.63 -3.52
CA PRO A 70 0.63 -33.10 -2.25
C PRO A 70 1.82 -32.22 -1.83
N ARG A 71 1.90 -31.91 -0.54
CA ARG A 71 3.05 -31.14 -0.02
C ARG A 71 4.32 -31.96 -0.25
N LYS A 72 5.37 -31.33 -0.80
CA LYS A 72 6.72 -31.92 -0.90
C LYS A 72 7.28 -32.32 0.48
N HIS A 73 6.86 -31.62 1.54
CA HIS A 73 7.24 -31.90 2.91
C HIS A 73 6.00 -32.16 3.78
N PRO A 74 5.94 -33.29 4.50
CA PRO A 74 4.88 -33.56 5.47
C PRO A 74 4.79 -32.47 6.54
N LEU A 75 3.57 -32.24 7.07
CA LEU A 75 3.41 -31.44 8.27
C LEU A 75 3.95 -32.25 9.45
N VAL A 76 5.06 -31.82 10.04
CA VAL A 76 5.52 -32.35 11.33
C VAL A 76 4.72 -31.64 12.42
N PRO A 77 3.82 -32.32 13.16
CA PRO A 77 3.12 -31.70 14.27
C PRO A 77 4.14 -31.30 15.34
N LYS A 78 4.12 -30.03 15.75
CA LYS A 78 4.92 -29.58 16.89
C LYS A 78 4.39 -30.27 18.15
N ALA A 79 5.28 -30.88 18.93
CA ALA A 79 4.93 -31.46 20.21
C ALA A 79 4.28 -30.39 21.11
N LYS A 80 3.05 -30.63 21.56
CA LYS A 80 2.38 -29.77 22.54
C LYS A 80 3.05 -30.02 23.90
N ARG A 81 3.56 -28.97 24.54
CA ARG A 81 3.95 -29.04 25.95
C ARG A 81 2.67 -29.10 26.78
N ILE A 82 2.48 -30.19 27.52
CA ILE A 82 1.47 -30.28 28.57
C ILE A 82 2.05 -29.53 29.77
N VAL A 83 1.40 -28.43 30.17
CA VAL A 83 1.71 -27.74 31.42
C VAL A 83 0.69 -28.23 32.44
N VAL A 84 1.15 -29.03 33.41
CA VAL A 84 0.36 -29.41 34.58
C VAL A 84 0.55 -28.29 35.61
N VAL A 85 -0.53 -27.59 35.93
CA VAL A 85 -0.56 -26.62 37.03
C VAL A 85 -1.03 -27.38 38.26
N PHE A 86 -0.20 -27.42 39.30
CA PHE A 86 -0.56 -27.92 40.64
C PHE A 86 -1.16 -26.78 41.46
#